data_AF-A0A2V6BLZ6-F1
#
_entry.id   AF-A0A2V6BLZ6-F1
#
_cell.length_a   1.000
_cell.length_b   1.000
_cell.length_c   1.000
_cell.angle_alpha   90.00
_cell.angle_beta   90.00
_cell.angle_gamma   90.00
#
_symmetry.space_group_name_H-M   'P 1'
#
loop_
_entity.id
_entity.type
_entity.pdbx_description
1 polymer ?
#
loop_
_entity_poly.entity_id
_entity_poly.type
_entity_poly.pdbx_seq_one_letter_code
_entity_poly.pdbx_strand_id
1 'polypeptide(L)'
;MEYLMKAKRIVATCMLVLPLFCASTICAADGFDSVRCGSDIRQALLGRTMSNEKIVAIEERHKDLGLKDLGGTEISDRLFLISWRICEEEYFLLEDHDVVRDVLKFPKHSKDSPQFIGGCQLNGHDLTGTAIGVLKNEAGVEILPAVIAWKIDEKQMKFVKLQTDGLRCSRDGIITVDGGR
;
A
#
# COMPACT_ATOMS: atom_id res chain seq x y z
N MET A 1 -4.93 19.90 83.87
CA MET A 1 -4.20 18.65 83.62
C MET A 1 -4.45 18.30 82.17
N GLU A 2 -3.57 18.81 81.30
CA GLU A 2 -2.67 17.97 80.48
C GLU A 2 -3.51 17.12 79.51
N TYR A 3 -3.62 17.47 78.24
CA TYR A 3 -2.66 17.01 77.24
C TYR A 3 -2.58 18.00 76.07
N LEU A 4 -1.82 19.07 76.26
CA LEU A 4 -1.12 19.73 75.17
C LEU A 4 0.18 18.95 74.97
N MET A 5 0.30 18.18 73.88
CA MET A 5 1.54 17.70 73.23
C MET A 5 1.33 16.31 72.62
N LYS A 6 1.04 16.27 71.31
CA LYS A 6 1.75 15.41 70.35
C LYS A 6 1.37 15.76 68.91
N ALA A 7 1.48 17.05 68.59
CA ALA A 7 1.67 17.48 67.21
C ALA A 7 3.12 17.15 66.82
N LYS A 8 3.36 15.98 66.23
CA LYS A 8 4.46 15.71 65.28
C LYS A 8 4.50 14.21 64.96
N ARG A 9 4.52 13.93 63.64
CA ARG A 9 4.84 12.63 63.02
C ARG A 9 3.79 11.57 63.37
N ILE A 10 2.82 11.25 62.52
CA ILE A 10 2.98 10.49 61.27
C ILE A 10 1.61 10.58 60.57
N VAL A 11 1.41 11.55 59.69
CA VAL A 11 0.25 11.59 58.78
C VAL A 11 0.80 11.96 57.41
N ALA A 12 1.69 11.10 56.92
CA ALA A 12 2.22 11.13 55.57
C ALA A 12 2.68 9.72 55.21
N THR A 13 1.83 8.72 55.51
CA THR A 13 1.97 7.40 54.92
C THR A 13 1.16 7.46 53.64
N CYS A 14 1.86 7.87 52.57
CA CYS A 14 1.34 8.05 51.23
C CYS A 14 0.38 6.93 50.84
N MET A 15 -0.85 7.32 50.47
CA MET A 15 -1.70 6.54 49.57
C MET A 15 -0.94 6.35 48.25
N LEU A 16 -0.09 5.32 48.18
CA LEU A 16 0.71 5.01 47.01
C LEU A 16 0.58 3.53 46.71
N VAL A 17 -0.63 3.09 46.40
CA VAL A 17 -0.90 1.74 45.91
C VAL A 17 -1.95 1.79 44.80
N LEU A 18 -1.42 1.76 43.56
CA LEU A 18 -2.01 1.33 42.28
C LEU A 18 -3.22 2.10 41.69
N PRO A 19 -3.32 2.23 40.34
CA PRO A 19 -2.66 1.40 39.33
C PRO A 19 -1.85 2.20 38.29
N LEU A 20 -0.53 2.02 38.30
CA LEU A 20 0.33 2.29 37.14
C LEU A 20 0.36 1.03 36.26
N PHE A 21 -0.79 0.71 35.68
CA PHE A 21 -0.91 -0.28 34.60
C PHE A 21 -1.80 0.29 33.49
N CYS A 22 -1.40 1.46 32.98
CA CYS A 22 -1.65 1.77 31.57
C CYS A 22 -0.41 1.32 30.81
N ALA A 23 -0.19 -0.01 30.76
CA ALA A 23 0.53 -0.57 29.62
C ALA A 23 -0.43 -0.40 28.45
N SER A 24 -0.48 0.80 27.87
CA SER A 24 -0.95 0.94 26.51
C SER A 24 0.00 0.07 25.71
N THR A 25 -0.42 -1.15 25.39
CA THR A 25 0.13 -1.88 24.27
C THR A 25 0.04 -0.89 23.13
N ILE A 26 1.16 -0.25 22.78
CA ILE A 26 1.27 0.43 21.50
C ILE A 26 1.28 -0.75 20.54
N CYS A 27 0.09 -1.26 20.22
CA CYS A 27 -0.10 -2.00 18.99
C CYS A 27 0.45 -1.04 17.95
N ALA A 28 1.61 -1.38 17.39
CA ALA A 28 2.19 -0.61 16.30
C ALA A 28 1.07 -0.46 15.28
N ALA A 29 0.60 0.77 15.11
CA ALA A 29 -0.52 1.04 14.23
C ALA A 29 -0.07 0.60 12.83
N ASP A 30 -0.76 -0.38 12.25
CA ASP A 30 -0.40 -0.85 10.93
C ASP A 30 -0.94 0.12 9.88
N GLY A 31 -0.37 0.08 8.68
CA GLY A 31 -0.64 1.08 7.66
C GLY A 31 -2.12 1.23 7.27
N PHE A 32 -2.96 0.23 7.56
CA PHE A 32 -4.38 0.25 7.24
C PHE A 32 -5.28 0.84 8.34
N ASP A 33 -4.77 1.07 9.54
CA ASP A 33 -5.58 1.52 10.70
C ASP A 33 -6.35 2.83 10.46
N SER A 34 -5.81 3.70 9.59
CA SER A 34 -6.43 4.98 9.23
C SER A 34 -7.34 4.94 8.01
N VAL A 35 -7.42 3.80 7.32
CA VAL A 35 -8.22 3.63 6.10
C VAL A 35 -9.69 3.47 6.45
N ARG A 36 -10.56 4.19 5.74
CA ARG A 36 -12.02 4.06 5.87
C ARG A 36 -12.64 4.01 4.47
N CYS A 37 -13.53 3.05 4.22
CA CYS A 37 -14.27 3.02 2.96
C CYS A 37 -15.09 4.30 2.76
N GLY A 38 -15.13 4.80 1.53
CA GLY A 38 -15.76 6.09 1.19
C GLY A 38 -14.93 7.33 1.50
N SER A 39 -13.72 7.17 2.08
CA SER A 39 -12.77 8.27 2.26
C SER A 39 -11.65 8.26 1.21
N ASP A 40 -10.74 9.23 1.25
CA ASP A 40 -9.56 9.22 0.37
C ASP A 40 -8.52 8.20 0.87
N ILE A 41 -8.67 6.96 0.40
CA ILE A 41 -7.80 5.83 0.77
C ILE A 41 -6.33 6.11 0.40
N ARG A 42 -6.06 6.82 -0.71
CA ARG A 42 -4.68 7.12 -1.12
C ARG A 42 -4.00 8.00 -0.08
N GLN A 43 -4.70 9.04 0.39
CA GLN A 43 -4.18 9.94 1.42
C GLN A 43 -4.06 9.25 2.78
N ALA A 44 -4.96 8.31 3.12
CA ALA A 44 -4.87 7.56 4.36
C ALA A 44 -3.61 6.66 4.43
N LEU A 45 -3.22 6.08 3.29
CA LEU A 45 -2.09 5.17 3.17
C LEU A 45 -0.73 5.88 2.97
N LEU A 46 -0.72 7.05 2.35
CA LEU A 46 0.53 7.75 2.01
C LEU A 46 1.38 8.04 3.27
N GLY A 47 2.65 7.63 3.24
CA GLY A 47 3.60 7.81 4.33
C GLY A 47 3.39 6.88 5.53
N ARG A 48 2.43 5.94 5.45
CA ARG A 48 2.24 4.94 6.50
C ARG A 48 3.30 3.86 6.42
N THR A 49 3.59 3.27 7.57
CA THR A 49 4.45 2.09 7.69
C THR A 49 3.59 0.83 7.67
N MET A 50 3.90 -0.08 6.77
CA MET A 50 3.25 -1.37 6.62
C MET A 50 3.80 -2.36 7.65
N SER A 51 2.94 -3.24 8.13
CA SER A 51 3.34 -4.25 9.10
C SER A 51 4.01 -5.42 8.39
N ASN A 52 5.14 -5.88 8.92
CA ASN A 52 5.82 -7.11 8.49
C ASN A 52 5.19 -8.40 9.08
N GLU A 53 3.97 -8.31 9.59
CA GLU A 53 3.21 -9.45 10.07
C GLU A 53 2.78 -10.38 8.93
N LYS A 54 2.26 -11.56 9.28
CA LYS A 54 1.66 -12.47 8.30
C LYS A 54 0.46 -11.78 7.64
N ILE A 55 0.43 -11.74 6.31
CA ILE A 55 -0.65 -11.15 5.50
C ILE A 55 -2.05 -11.60 5.99
N VAL A 56 -2.25 -12.89 6.27
CA VAL A 56 -3.53 -13.42 6.76
C VAL A 56 -3.99 -12.77 8.07
N ALA A 57 -3.06 -12.41 8.96
CA ALA A 57 -3.39 -11.71 10.20
C ALA A 57 -3.80 -10.25 9.95
N ILE A 58 -3.16 -9.59 8.97
CA ILE A 58 -3.50 -8.22 8.55
C ILE A 58 -4.89 -8.22 7.88
N GLU A 59 -5.15 -9.15 6.96
CA GLU A 59 -6.45 -9.30 6.30
C GLU A 59 -7.59 -9.56 7.30
N GLU A 60 -7.40 -10.45 8.28
CA GLU A 60 -8.43 -10.74 9.30
C GLU A 60 -8.69 -9.53 10.21
N ARG A 61 -7.64 -8.78 10.58
CA ARG A 61 -7.75 -7.57 11.40
C ARG A 61 -8.59 -6.48 10.71
N HIS A 62 -8.44 -6.34 9.39
CA HIS A 62 -9.07 -5.31 8.56
C HIS A 62 -10.13 -5.87 7.61
N LYS A 63 -10.83 -6.94 8.02
CA LYS A 63 -11.85 -7.60 7.20
C LYS A 63 -13.04 -6.69 6.87
N ASP A 64 -13.28 -5.66 7.69
CA ASP A 64 -14.30 -4.62 7.45
C ASP A 64 -13.98 -3.76 6.23
N LEU A 65 -12.70 -3.64 5.86
CA LEU A 65 -12.25 -2.99 4.63
C LEU A 65 -12.33 -3.92 3.42
N GLY A 66 -12.66 -5.21 3.59
CA GLY A 66 -12.54 -6.21 2.52
C GLY A 66 -11.10 -6.33 2.02
N LEU A 67 -10.12 -6.16 2.92
CA LEU A 67 -8.70 -6.15 2.60
C LEU A 67 -8.25 -7.50 2.04
N LYS A 68 -7.56 -7.48 0.89
CA LYS A 68 -6.98 -8.68 0.27
C LYS A 68 -5.65 -8.38 -0.37
N ASP A 69 -4.63 -9.17 -0.07
CA ASP A 69 -3.36 -9.16 -0.80
C ASP A 69 -3.57 -9.77 -2.19
N LEU A 70 -3.17 -9.03 -3.22
CA LEU A 70 -3.22 -9.46 -4.62
C LEU A 70 -1.82 -9.77 -5.17
N GLY A 71 -0.80 -9.73 -4.30
CA GLY A 71 0.59 -10.02 -4.60
C GLY A 71 1.43 -8.77 -4.80
N GLY A 72 2.73 -8.98 -4.92
CA GLY A 72 3.68 -7.90 -5.14
C GLY A 72 4.88 -8.34 -5.96
N THR A 73 5.66 -7.36 -6.38
CA THR A 73 6.87 -7.56 -7.17
C THR A 73 7.92 -6.53 -6.76
N GLU A 74 9.17 -6.99 -6.71
CA GLU A 74 10.30 -6.12 -6.47
C GLU A 74 10.58 -5.29 -7.73
N ILE A 75 10.64 -3.97 -7.59
CA ILE A 75 10.99 -3.05 -8.68
C ILE A 75 12.51 -2.82 -8.68
N SER A 76 13.09 -2.65 -7.50
CA SER A 76 14.54 -2.61 -7.26
C SER A 76 14.84 -2.89 -5.79
N ASP A 77 16.13 -2.97 -5.43
CA ASP A 77 16.62 -3.27 -4.08
C ASP A 77 15.95 -2.46 -2.95
N ARG A 78 15.39 -1.29 -3.29
CA ARG A 78 14.75 -0.37 -2.33
C ARG A 78 13.25 -0.22 -2.50
N LEU A 79 12.70 -0.61 -3.65
CA LEU A 79 11.33 -0.27 -4.02
C LEU A 79 10.53 -1.54 -4.32
N PHE A 80 9.50 -1.77 -3.52
CA PHE A 80 8.57 -2.87 -3.69
C PHE A 80 7.22 -2.33 -4.17
N LEU A 81 6.61 -3.03 -5.11
CA LEU A 81 5.27 -2.74 -5.60
C LEU A 81 4.33 -3.83 -5.08
N ILE A 82 3.34 -3.48 -4.29
CA ILE A 82 2.33 -4.41 -3.79
C ILE A 82 0.93 -4.00 -4.23
N SER A 83 0.09 -4.97 -4.57
CA SER A 83 -1.31 -4.76 -4.91
C SER A 83 -2.21 -5.24 -3.79
N TRP A 84 -3.16 -4.40 -3.40
CA TRP A 84 -4.18 -4.68 -2.42
C TRP A 84 -5.57 -4.41 -2.98
N ARG A 85 -6.52 -5.28 -2.66
CA ARG A 85 -7.94 -4.92 -2.70
C ARG A 85 -8.31 -4.23 -1.39
N ILE A 86 -8.89 -3.04 -1.48
CA ILE A 86 -9.35 -2.25 -0.35
C ILE A 86 -10.69 -1.64 -0.72
N CYS A 87 -11.72 -1.89 0.08
CA CYS A 87 -13.08 -1.41 -0.16
C CYS A 87 -13.57 -1.72 -1.58
N GLU A 88 -13.40 -2.98 -2.02
CA GLU A 88 -13.75 -3.51 -3.35
C GLU A 88 -12.97 -2.96 -4.55
N GLU A 89 -12.06 -2.01 -4.32
CA GLU A 89 -11.25 -1.39 -5.36
C GLU A 89 -9.79 -1.83 -5.22
N GLU A 90 -9.04 -1.81 -6.33
CA GLU A 90 -7.64 -2.21 -6.35
C GLU A 90 -6.70 -1.01 -6.20
N TYR A 91 -5.65 -1.18 -5.41
CA TYR A 91 -4.65 -0.18 -5.12
C TYR A 91 -3.24 -0.77 -5.23
N PHE A 92 -2.37 -0.09 -5.97
CA PHE A 92 -0.93 -0.33 -5.95
C PHE A 92 -0.25 0.62 -4.96
N LEU A 93 0.57 0.06 -4.09
CA LEU A 93 1.40 0.80 -3.16
C LEU A 93 2.86 0.62 -3.60
N LEU A 94 3.58 1.74 -3.67
CA LEU A 94 5.04 1.73 -3.75
C LEU A 94 5.60 1.86 -2.35
N GLU A 95 6.41 0.90 -1.93
CA GLU A 95 6.98 0.83 -0.58
C GLU A 95 8.51 0.90 -0.63
N ASP A 96 9.09 1.70 0.26
CA ASP A 96 10.54 1.75 0.51
C ASP A 96 10.78 1.51 2.00
N HIS A 97 11.35 0.35 2.34
CA HIS A 97 11.51 -0.13 3.71
C HIS A 97 10.20 -0.04 4.51
N ASP A 98 9.16 -0.67 3.98
CA ASP A 98 7.80 -0.74 4.54
C ASP A 98 7.05 0.60 4.60
N VAL A 99 7.65 1.71 4.16
CA VAL A 99 6.96 3.01 4.10
C VAL A 99 6.33 3.23 2.74
N VAL A 100 5.02 3.45 2.72
CA VAL A 100 4.26 3.77 1.50
C VAL A 100 4.69 5.14 0.96
N ARG A 101 5.34 5.14 -0.21
CA ARG A 101 5.84 6.33 -0.90
C ARG A 101 4.84 6.93 -1.87
N ASP A 102 4.03 6.10 -2.51
CA ASP A 102 2.96 6.54 -3.39
C ASP A 102 1.86 5.47 -3.50
N VAL A 103 0.66 5.91 -3.86
CA VAL A 103 -0.53 5.07 -3.93
C VAL A 103 -1.31 5.33 -5.20
N LEU A 104 -1.47 4.30 -6.01
CA LEU A 104 -2.24 4.33 -7.24
C LEU A 104 -3.54 3.56 -7.05
N LYS A 105 -4.69 4.24 -7.12
CA LYS A 105 -5.96 3.57 -7.35
C LYS A 105 -5.96 3.01 -8.77
N PHE A 106 -6.01 1.70 -8.90
CA PHE A 106 -5.90 1.03 -10.17
C PHE A 106 -7.25 0.96 -10.89
N PRO A 107 -7.30 1.23 -12.21
CA PRO A 107 -8.53 1.08 -12.97
C PRO A 107 -8.92 -0.39 -13.09
N LYS A 108 -10.21 -0.64 -13.33
CA LYS A 108 -10.71 -1.99 -13.60
C LYS A 108 -10.03 -2.56 -14.86
N HIS A 109 -9.72 -3.84 -14.79
CA HIS A 109 -9.09 -4.60 -15.87
C HIS A 109 -9.81 -5.94 -16.05
N SER A 110 -9.54 -6.61 -17.16
CA SER A 110 -10.16 -7.87 -17.56
C SER A 110 -9.35 -8.55 -18.65
N LYS A 111 -9.78 -9.71 -19.15
CA LYS A 111 -9.13 -10.38 -20.28
C LYS A 111 -9.06 -9.54 -21.57
N ASP A 112 -10.04 -8.68 -21.81
CA ASP A 112 -10.09 -7.80 -22.99
C ASP A 112 -9.29 -6.51 -22.79
N SER A 113 -9.06 -6.13 -21.53
CA SER A 113 -8.26 -4.98 -21.16
C SER A 113 -7.39 -5.33 -19.95
N PRO A 114 -6.31 -6.10 -20.17
CA PRO A 114 -5.56 -6.73 -19.09
C PRO A 114 -4.66 -5.74 -18.38
N GLN A 115 -4.49 -5.96 -17.08
CA GLN A 115 -3.41 -5.38 -16.31
C GLN A 115 -2.06 -5.89 -16.84
N PHE A 116 -1.08 -4.99 -16.89
CA PHE A 116 0.30 -5.35 -17.15
C PHE A 116 1.27 -4.65 -16.18
N ILE A 117 2.43 -5.27 -15.95
CA ILE A 117 3.62 -4.68 -15.35
C ILE A 117 4.81 -5.06 -16.24
N GLY A 118 5.53 -4.09 -16.80
CA GLY A 118 6.67 -4.39 -17.65
C GLY A 118 7.17 -3.21 -18.50
N GLY A 119 7.97 -3.54 -19.51
CA GLY A 119 8.54 -2.58 -20.44
C GLY A 119 7.54 -2.06 -21.46
N CYS A 120 7.74 -0.80 -21.87
CA CYS A 120 6.97 -0.14 -22.91
C CYS A 120 7.87 0.55 -23.94
N GLN A 121 7.28 0.89 -25.07
CA GLN A 121 7.83 1.71 -26.13
C GLN A 121 6.95 2.93 -26.34
N LEU A 122 7.56 4.08 -26.56
CA LEU A 122 6.89 5.31 -26.98
C LEU A 122 7.35 5.64 -28.41
N ASN A 123 6.41 5.63 -29.36
CA ASN A 123 6.68 5.87 -30.78
C ASN A 123 7.79 4.95 -31.34
N GLY A 124 7.82 3.69 -30.89
CA GLY A 124 8.81 2.69 -31.30
C GLY A 124 10.16 2.75 -30.58
N HIS A 125 10.35 3.67 -29.64
CA HIS A 125 11.55 3.75 -28.81
C HIS A 125 11.30 3.19 -27.42
N ASP A 126 12.17 2.32 -26.93
CA ASP A 126 12.05 1.74 -25.59
C ASP A 126 12.05 2.84 -24.51
N LEU A 127 11.06 2.77 -23.62
CA LEU A 127 11.01 3.58 -22.42
C LEU A 127 11.83 2.88 -21.33
N THR A 128 12.77 3.61 -20.76
CA THR A 128 13.55 3.12 -19.62
C THR A 128 12.67 2.94 -18.38
N GLY A 129 12.86 1.82 -17.70
CA GLY A 129 12.19 1.49 -16.43
C GLY A 129 10.91 0.70 -16.62
N THR A 130 10.25 0.42 -15.50
CA THR A 130 9.02 -0.38 -15.46
C THR A 130 7.79 0.52 -15.55
N ALA A 131 6.82 0.10 -16.34
CA ALA A 131 5.49 0.69 -16.38
C ALA A 131 4.45 -0.31 -15.88
N ILE A 132 3.35 0.23 -15.37
CA ILE A 132 2.16 -0.51 -14.97
C ILE A 132 0.95 0.14 -15.62
N GLY A 133 -0.06 -0.65 -15.98
CA GLY A 133 -1.30 -0.09 -16.50
C GLY A 133 -2.24 -1.13 -17.07
N VAL A 134 -3.13 -0.66 -17.93
CA VAL A 134 -4.10 -1.49 -18.64
C VAL A 134 -3.82 -1.40 -20.14
N LEU A 135 -3.72 -2.56 -20.77
CA LEU A 135 -3.55 -2.68 -22.22
C LEU A 135 -4.90 -2.88 -22.88
N LYS A 136 -4.94 -2.65 -24.18
CA LYS A 136 -6.01 -3.16 -25.03
C LYS A 136 -5.52 -4.47 -25.64
N ASN A 137 -6.18 -5.58 -25.29
CA ASN A 137 -5.76 -6.88 -25.79
C ASN A 137 -6.10 -7.02 -27.28
N GLU A 138 -5.13 -7.43 -28.08
CA GLU A 138 -5.27 -7.63 -29.53
C GLU A 138 -4.60 -8.95 -29.89
N ALA A 139 -5.35 -9.89 -30.46
CA ALA A 139 -4.86 -11.24 -30.72
C ALA A 139 -3.64 -11.25 -31.66
N GLY A 140 -2.61 -12.03 -31.31
CA GLY A 140 -1.39 -12.17 -32.13
C GLY A 140 -0.46 -10.96 -32.11
N VAL A 141 -0.67 -9.99 -31.21
CA VAL A 141 0.16 -8.79 -31.09
C VAL A 141 1.00 -8.86 -29.81
N GLU A 142 2.32 -8.80 -29.95
CA GLU A 142 3.28 -8.87 -28.83
C GLU A 142 3.42 -7.56 -28.07
N ILE A 143 3.41 -6.42 -28.77
CA ILE A 143 3.50 -5.09 -28.15
C ILE A 143 2.15 -4.39 -28.31
N LEU A 144 1.37 -4.36 -27.25
CA LEU A 144 -0.03 -3.94 -27.23
C LEU A 144 -0.18 -2.44 -26.92
N PRO A 145 -1.19 -1.76 -27.48
CA PRO A 145 -1.44 -0.37 -27.12
C PRO A 145 -1.90 -0.24 -25.67
N ALA A 146 -1.41 0.78 -24.98
CA ALA A 146 -1.84 1.10 -23.62
C ALA A 146 -3.15 1.90 -23.63
N VAL A 147 -4.13 1.47 -22.82
CA VAL A 147 -5.36 2.24 -22.54
C VAL A 147 -5.08 3.32 -21.50
N ILE A 148 -4.28 2.97 -20.49
CA ILE A 148 -3.78 3.87 -19.47
C ILE A 148 -2.54 3.24 -18.85
N ALA A 149 -1.53 4.06 -18.53
CA ALA A 149 -0.31 3.56 -17.93
C ALA A 149 0.38 4.62 -17.06
N TRP A 150 1.22 4.13 -16.16
CA TRP A 150 2.10 4.90 -15.31
C TRP A 150 3.49 4.31 -15.37
N LYS A 151 4.50 5.16 -15.51
CA LYS A 151 5.89 4.77 -15.27
C LYS A 151 6.16 4.85 -13.77
N ILE A 152 6.90 3.88 -13.25
CA ILE A 152 7.45 3.94 -11.90
C ILE A 152 8.74 4.77 -11.98
N ASP A 153 8.72 5.96 -11.39
CA ASP A 153 9.92 6.78 -11.23
C ASP A 153 10.61 6.35 -9.94
N GLU A 154 11.61 5.48 -10.04
CA GLU A 154 12.35 4.95 -8.88
C GLU A 154 13.09 6.04 -8.09
N LYS A 155 13.52 7.12 -8.76
CA LYS A 155 14.24 8.22 -8.10
C LYS A 155 13.30 9.03 -7.22
N GLN A 156 12.07 9.24 -7.68
CA GLN A 156 11.04 9.97 -6.94
C GLN A 156 10.11 9.05 -6.15
N MET A 157 10.26 7.74 -6.29
CA MET A 157 9.45 6.68 -5.68
C MET A 157 7.95 6.89 -5.90
N LYS A 158 7.55 7.19 -7.14
CA LYS A 158 6.17 7.56 -7.46
C LYS A 158 5.68 7.04 -8.81
N PHE A 159 4.37 6.98 -8.96
CA PHE A 159 3.70 6.70 -10.22
C PHE A 159 3.57 7.97 -11.06
N VAL A 160 4.15 7.97 -12.25
CA VAL A 160 4.05 9.08 -13.21
C VAL A 160 3.16 8.65 -14.37
N LYS A 161 1.99 9.26 -14.49
CA LYS A 161 1.05 8.94 -15.57
C LYS A 161 1.70 9.23 -16.93
N LEU A 162 1.64 8.25 -17.82
CA LEU A 162 2.15 8.35 -19.18
C LEU A 162 1.04 8.84 -20.13
N GLN A 163 1.47 9.48 -21.23
CA GLN A 163 0.60 9.66 -22.40
C GLN A 163 0.48 8.32 -23.12
N THR A 164 -0.73 7.99 -23.57
CA THR A 164 -1.03 6.70 -24.20
C THR A 164 -0.85 6.72 -25.72
N ASP A 165 -0.86 7.90 -26.33
CA ASP A 165 -0.66 8.06 -27.76
C ASP A 165 0.75 7.63 -28.15
N GLY A 166 0.83 6.61 -29.01
CA GLY A 166 2.09 5.98 -29.40
C GLY A 166 2.74 5.12 -28.32
N LEU A 167 2.11 4.96 -27.14
CA LEU A 167 2.59 4.09 -26.07
C LEU A 167 2.10 2.65 -26.31
N ARG A 168 3.06 1.73 -26.38
CA ARG A 168 2.76 0.30 -26.51
C ARG A 168 3.63 -0.50 -25.54
N CYS A 169 3.12 -1.58 -24.97
CA CYS A 169 3.82 -2.32 -23.93
C CYS A 169 3.80 -3.81 -24.18
N SER A 170 4.78 -4.52 -23.63
CA SER A 170 4.91 -5.96 -23.86
C SER A 170 3.73 -6.75 -23.28
N ARG A 171 3.22 -7.68 -24.08
CA ARG A 171 2.25 -8.70 -23.69
C ARG A 171 2.77 -9.59 -22.57
N ASP A 172 4.08 -9.84 -22.52
CA ASP A 172 4.72 -10.68 -21.50
C ASP A 172 4.51 -10.14 -20.08
N GLY A 173 4.23 -8.84 -19.96
CA GLY A 173 3.93 -8.19 -18.68
C GLY A 173 2.49 -8.39 -18.19
N ILE A 174 1.61 -9.04 -18.97
CA ILE A 174 0.21 -9.24 -18.56
C ILE A 174 0.12 -10.16 -17.34
N ILE A 175 -0.63 -9.73 -16.33
CA ILE A 175 -0.87 -10.57 -15.15
C ILE A 175 -1.73 -11.77 -15.52
N THR A 176 -1.30 -12.95 -15.10
CA THR A 176 -1.91 -14.25 -15.50
C THR A 176 -3.39 -14.36 -15.15
N VAL A 177 -3.86 -13.65 -14.10
CA VAL A 177 -5.28 -13.58 -13.73
C VAL A 177 -6.15 -13.02 -14.86
N ASP A 178 -5.61 -12.13 -15.68
CA ASP A 178 -6.26 -11.54 -16.85
C ASP A 178 -5.98 -12.32 -18.15
N GLY A 179 -5.41 -13.52 -18.05
CA GLY A 179 -5.15 -14.37 -19.20
C GLY A 179 -3.82 -14.12 -19.89
N GLY A 180 -2.80 -13.61 -19.17
CA GLY A 180 -1.42 -13.54 -19.65
C GLY A 180 -0.94 -14.88 -20.22
N ARG A 181 -0.73 -14.89 -21.53
CA ARG A 181 -0.21 -16.00 -22.34
C ARG A 181 0.44 -15.46 -23.59
#